data_AF-W5PAX2-F1
#
_entry.id   AF-W5PAX2-F1
#
_cell.length_a   1.000
_cell.length_b   1.000
_cell.length_c   1.000
_cell.angle_alpha   90.00
_cell.angle_beta   90.00
_cell.angle_gamma   90.00
#
_symmetry.space_group_name_H-M   'P 1'
#
loop_
_entity.id
_entity.type
_entity.pdbx_description
1 polymer ?
#
loop_
_entity_poly.entity_id
_entity_poly.type
_entity_poly.pdbx_seq_one_letter_code
_entity_poly.pdbx_strand_id
1 'polypeptide(L)'
;VDVILCLDLAGSSLQIKKKQQDVVRFLEANKIEFEEVDITMSEEQRQWMYKNIPPEKKPAQGNPLPPQIFNDDQYCGDYDSFFESKESNTVFSFLGLKSQLASKVDLSHLHWKGHDL
;
A
#
# COMPACT_ATOMS: atom_id res chain seq x y z
N VAL A 1 -1.07 -1.25 -11.82
CA VAL A 1 -1.34 -0.80 -10.44
C VAL A 1 -0.78 -1.88 -9.57
N ASP A 2 0.51 -1.78 -9.39
CA ASP A 2 1.29 -2.78 -8.71
C ASP A 2 1.69 -2.14 -7.38
N VAL A 3 1.08 -2.62 -6.29
CA VAL A 3 1.43 -2.13 -4.96
C VAL A 3 2.83 -2.64 -4.66
N ILE A 4 3.78 -1.74 -4.47
CA ILE A 4 5.16 -2.09 -4.12
C ILE A 4 5.35 -1.79 -2.64
N LEU A 5 5.74 -2.80 -1.88
CA LEU A 5 6.02 -2.71 -0.45
C LEU A 5 7.52 -2.87 -0.22
N CYS A 6 8.20 -1.76 0.06
CA CYS A 6 9.61 -1.78 0.42
C CYS A 6 9.77 -2.19 1.89
N LEU A 7 10.59 -3.21 2.13
CA LEU A 7 10.85 -3.84 3.42
C LEU A 7 12.35 -3.91 3.69
N ASP A 8 12.72 -3.92 4.97
CA ASP A 8 14.03 -4.36 5.45
C ASP A 8 13.84 -5.68 6.20
N LEU A 9 14.30 -6.78 5.60
CA LEU A 9 14.15 -8.12 6.18
C LEU A 9 15.37 -8.52 7.03
N ALA A 10 16.54 -7.95 6.76
CA ALA A 10 17.81 -8.36 7.37
C ALA A 10 18.27 -7.53 8.59
N GLY A 11 17.96 -6.23 8.66
CA GLY A 11 18.57 -5.27 9.60
C GLY A 11 17.64 -4.60 10.60
N SER A 12 16.33 -4.86 10.51
CA SER A 12 15.30 -4.09 11.21
C SER A 12 15.19 -4.36 12.70
N SER A 13 14.93 -3.30 13.46
CA SER A 13 14.51 -3.40 14.86
C SER A 13 13.19 -4.16 14.98
N LEU A 14 12.90 -4.72 16.16
CA LEU A 14 11.65 -5.44 16.39
C LEU A 14 10.40 -4.57 16.11
N GLN A 15 10.49 -3.26 16.36
CA GLN A 15 9.41 -2.33 16.09
C GLN A 15 9.15 -2.18 14.59
N ILE A 16 10.21 -2.04 13.79
CA ILE A 16 10.10 -1.96 12.32
C ILE A 16 9.53 -3.28 11.77
N LYS A 17 10.02 -4.43 12.23
CA LYS A 17 9.51 -5.74 11.81
C LYS A 17 8.01 -5.90 12.08
N LYS A 18 7.51 -5.40 13.21
CA LYS A 18 6.08 -5.40 13.53
C LYS A 18 5.27 -4.50 12.59
N LYS A 19 5.76 -3.29 12.31
CA LYS A 19 5.13 -2.36 11.36
C LYS A 19 5.01 -2.98 9.96
N GLN A 20 6.10 -3.55 9.45
CA GLN A 20 6.14 -4.27 8.17
C GLN A 20 5.13 -5.42 8.12
N GLN A 21 5.15 -6.27 9.15
CA GLN A 21 4.26 -7.42 9.22
C GLN A 21 2.78 -7.03 9.33
N ASP A 22 2.44 -5.91 9.98
CA ASP A 22 1.07 -5.42 10.01
C ASP A 22 0.57 -5.00 8.62
N VAL A 23 1.42 -4.31 7.83
CA VAL A 23 1.09 -3.94 6.44
C VAL A 23 0.90 -5.20 5.58
N VAL A 24 1.88 -6.12 5.60
CA VAL A 24 1.81 -7.40 4.85
C VAL A 24 0.51 -8.15 5.18
N ARG A 25 0.25 -8.40 6.46
CA ARG A 25 -0.95 -9.14 6.90
C ARG A 25 -2.24 -8.46 6.47
N PHE A 26 -2.28 -7.14 6.49
CA PHE A 26 -3.45 -6.40 6.05
C PHE A 26 -3.68 -6.57 4.55
N LEU A 27 -2.64 -6.42 3.72
CA LEU A 27 -2.74 -6.57 2.27
C LEU A 27 -3.18 -8.00 1.91
N GLU A 28 -2.57 -9.02 2.51
CA GLU A 28 -2.94 -10.43 2.35
C GLU A 28 -4.39 -10.70 2.76
N ALA A 29 -4.82 -10.22 3.94
CA ALA A 29 -6.17 -10.43 4.44
C ALA A 29 -7.25 -9.79 3.55
N ASN A 30 -6.90 -8.68 2.90
CA ASN A 30 -7.79 -7.98 1.96
C ASN A 30 -7.62 -8.44 0.51
N LYS A 31 -6.77 -9.45 0.25
CA LYS A 31 -6.46 -9.96 -1.10
C LYS A 31 -6.00 -8.88 -2.06
N ILE A 32 -5.22 -7.93 -1.55
CA ILE A 32 -4.56 -6.92 -2.36
C ILE A 32 -3.25 -7.54 -2.83
N GLU A 33 -3.03 -7.59 -4.14
CA GLU A 33 -1.76 -8.06 -4.71
C GLU A 33 -0.68 -6.99 -4.52
N PHE A 34 0.52 -7.41 -4.12
CA PHE A 34 1.67 -6.52 -3.92
C PHE A 34 2.99 -7.24 -4.19
N GLU A 35 4.01 -6.48 -4.53
CA GLU A 35 5.40 -6.91 -4.65
C GLU A 35 6.16 -6.55 -3.36
N GLU A 36 6.87 -7.52 -2.78
CA GLU A 36 7.80 -7.27 -1.68
C GLU A 36 9.20 -6.97 -2.23
N VAL A 37 9.70 -5.78 -1.89
CA VAL A 37 11.05 -5.33 -2.26
C VAL A 37 11.91 -5.24 -1.01
N ASP A 38 12.85 -6.17 -0.84
CA ASP A 38 13.82 -6.11 0.27
C ASP A 38 14.96 -5.12 -0.05
N ILE A 39 14.87 -3.92 0.50
CA ILE A 39 15.83 -2.84 0.27
C ILE A 39 17.22 -3.13 0.87
N THR A 40 17.36 -4.18 1.68
CA THR A 40 18.67 -4.59 2.23
C THR A 40 19.48 -5.46 1.28
N MET A 41 18.82 -6.08 0.31
CA MET A 41 19.46 -6.99 -0.64
C MET A 41 20.04 -6.25 -1.86
N SER A 42 19.60 -5.02 -2.12
CA SER A 42 20.09 -4.21 -3.23
C SER A 42 20.20 -2.72 -2.87
N GLU A 43 21.39 -2.16 -3.04
CA GLU A 43 21.58 -0.71 -2.91
C GLU A 43 20.73 0.07 -3.92
N GLU A 44 20.53 -0.46 -5.12
CA GLU A 44 19.72 0.17 -6.15
C GLU A 44 18.26 0.33 -5.69
N GLN A 45 17.67 -0.72 -5.11
CA GLN A 45 16.30 -0.69 -4.59
C GLN A 45 16.17 0.28 -3.41
N ARG A 46 17.16 0.31 -2.50
CA ARG A 46 17.22 1.30 -1.42
C ARG A 46 17.26 2.74 -1.94
N GLN A 47 18.13 3.00 -2.93
CA GLN A 47 18.26 4.33 -3.53
C GLN A 47 17.01 4.71 -4.32
N TRP A 48 16.39 3.76 -5.01
CA TRP A 48 15.11 3.96 -5.68
C TRP A 48 14.03 4.40 -4.68
N MET A 49 13.90 3.69 -3.56
CA MET A 49 12.95 4.07 -2.50
C MET A 49 13.22 5.50 -2.00
N TYR A 50 14.47 5.88 -1.71
CA TYR A 50 14.79 7.22 -1.23
C TYR A 50 14.53 8.34 -2.25
N LYS A 51 14.70 8.05 -3.55
CA LYS A 51 14.48 9.02 -4.63
C LYS A 51 13.00 9.25 -4.90
N ASN A 52 12.18 8.21 -4.81
CA ASN A 52 10.75 8.28 -5.13
C ASN A 52 9.88 8.75 -3.95
N ILE A 53 10.44 8.90 -2.74
CA ILE A 53 9.75 9.57 -1.62
C ILE A 53 9.79 11.10 -1.83
N PRO A 54 8.64 11.80 -1.84
CA PRO A 54 8.58 13.26 -1.94
C PRO A 54 9.38 13.95 -0.83
N PRO A 55 10.10 15.04 -1.10
CA PRO A 55 10.92 15.73 -0.10
C PRO A 55 10.17 16.11 1.19
N GLU A 56 8.90 16.51 1.07
CA GLU A 56 8.03 16.88 2.21
C GLU A 56 7.58 15.69 3.05
N LYS A 57 7.72 14.46 2.54
CA LYS A 57 7.42 13.22 3.24
C LYS A 57 8.69 12.55 3.80
N LYS A 58 9.87 13.08 3.52
CA LYS A 58 11.12 12.57 4.09
C LYS A 58 11.22 12.93 5.58
N PRO A 59 11.83 12.07 6.40
CA PRO A 59 12.05 12.38 7.80
C PRO A 59 12.94 13.62 7.94
N ALA A 60 12.69 14.44 8.96
CA ALA A 60 13.49 15.63 9.25
C ALA A 60 14.96 15.30 9.58
N GLN A 61 15.22 14.08 10.06
CA GLN A 61 16.55 13.58 10.35
C GLN A 61 16.68 12.10 9.95
N GLY A 62 17.82 11.76 9.34
CA GLY A 62 18.13 10.38 8.95
C GLY A 62 17.51 9.99 7.62
N ASN A 63 17.50 8.68 7.35
CA ASN A 63 16.95 8.12 6.12
C ASN A 63 15.52 7.61 6.36
N PRO A 64 14.66 7.58 5.31
CA PRO A 64 13.38 6.89 5.39
C PRO A 64 13.55 5.45 5.83
N LEU A 65 12.71 5.01 6.77
CA LEU A 65 12.71 3.65 7.30
C LEU A 65 11.51 2.88 6.74
N PRO A 66 11.67 1.59 6.41
CA PRO A 66 10.54 0.78 5.95
C PRO A 66 9.53 0.49 7.09
N PRO A 67 8.28 0.09 6.77
CA PRO A 67 7.76 -0.11 5.41
C PRO A 67 7.52 1.22 4.67
N GLN A 68 7.73 1.19 3.35
CA GLN A 68 7.36 2.29 2.44
C GLN A 68 6.50 1.71 1.32
N ILE A 69 5.38 2.35 1.02
CA ILE A 69 4.35 1.81 0.13
C ILE A 69 4.24 2.70 -1.10
N PHE A 70 4.25 2.07 -2.27
CA PHE A 70 4.07 2.72 -3.55
C PHE A 70 2.97 2.01 -4.35
N ASN A 71 2.36 2.73 -5.28
CA ASN A 71 1.55 2.19 -6.35
C ASN A 71 2.27 2.51 -7.65
N ASP A 72 2.82 1.50 -8.31
CA ASP A 72 3.79 1.67 -9.38
C ASP A 72 4.95 2.57 -8.90
N ASP A 73 5.21 3.71 -9.55
CA ASP A 73 6.22 4.69 -9.14
C ASP A 73 5.67 5.80 -8.21
N GLN A 74 4.38 5.77 -7.87
CA GLN A 74 3.74 6.78 -7.04
C GLN A 74 3.84 6.43 -5.56
N TYR A 75 4.38 7.35 -4.77
CA TYR A 75 4.47 7.18 -3.33
C TYR A 75 3.09 7.29 -2.65
N CYS A 76 2.65 6.21 -2.00
CA CYS A 76 1.42 6.20 -1.21
C CYS A 76 1.67 6.74 0.20
N GLY A 77 2.72 6.23 0.87
CA GLY A 77 3.05 6.64 2.23
C GLY A 77 3.91 5.64 2.99
N ASP A 78 4.25 6.02 4.21
CA ASP A 78 4.91 5.19 5.20
C ASP A 78 3.89 4.44 6.07
N TYR A 79 4.38 3.75 7.11
CA TYR A 79 3.52 3.04 8.05
C TYR A 79 2.49 3.95 8.75
N ASP A 80 2.89 5.16 9.16
CA ASP A 80 1.99 6.01 9.94
C ASP A 80 0.84 6.50 9.06
N SER A 81 1.14 6.89 7.81
CA SER A 81 0.12 7.22 6.80
C SER A 81 -0.82 6.03 6.50
N PHE A 82 -0.25 4.83 6.37
CA PHE A 82 -1.04 3.60 6.20
C PHE A 82 -1.95 3.34 7.41
N PHE A 83 -1.43 3.48 8.63
CA PHE A 83 -2.18 3.31 9.86
C PHE A 83 -3.34 4.29 9.96
N GLU A 84 -3.13 5.57 9.65
CA GLU A 84 -4.19 6.58 9.59
C GLU A 84 -5.28 6.23 8.57
N SER A 85 -4.88 5.69 7.41
CA SER A 85 -5.83 5.23 6.38
C SER A 85 -6.62 3.99 6.82
N LYS A 86 -6.00 3.10 7.61
CA LYS A 86 -6.64 1.92 8.19
C LYS A 86 -7.70 2.31 9.21
N GLU A 87 -7.36 3.23 10.12
CA GLU A 87 -8.32 3.80 11.09
C GLU A 87 -9.48 4.52 10.40
N SER A 88 -9.19 5.19 9.27
CA SER A 88 -10.18 5.92 8.48
C SER A 88 -10.96 5.04 7.47
N ASN A 89 -10.65 3.74 7.37
CA ASN A 89 -11.21 2.83 6.36
C ASN A 89 -11.00 3.33 4.90
N THR A 90 -9.92 4.06 4.62
CA THR A 90 -9.58 4.64 3.32
C THR A 90 -8.37 3.98 2.65
N VAL A 91 -7.94 2.80 3.13
CA VAL A 91 -6.72 2.12 2.63
C VAL A 91 -6.72 1.91 1.12
N PHE A 92 -7.85 1.53 0.51
CA PHE A 92 -7.91 1.36 -0.95
C PHE A 92 -7.61 2.67 -1.69
N SER A 93 -8.14 3.79 -1.23
CA SER A 93 -7.84 5.11 -1.79
C SER A 93 -6.40 5.54 -1.52
N PHE A 94 -5.88 5.25 -0.33
CA PHE A 94 -4.46 5.48 0.03
C PHE A 94 -3.51 4.72 -0.92
N LEU A 95 -3.87 3.49 -1.27
CA LEU A 95 -3.12 2.67 -2.22
C LEU A 95 -3.38 3.05 -3.69
N GLY A 96 -4.21 4.06 -3.99
CA GLY A 96 -4.59 4.40 -5.37
C GLY A 96 -5.45 3.34 -6.08
N LEU A 97 -6.05 2.41 -5.33
CA LEU A 97 -6.87 1.33 -5.85
C LEU A 97 -8.34 1.73 -5.94
N LYS A 98 -9.04 1.23 -6.95
CA LYS A 98 -10.51 1.33 -6.99
C LYS A 98 -11.09 0.48 -5.86
N SER A 99 -11.97 1.06 -5.06
CA SER A 99 -12.66 0.34 -3.99
C SER A 99 -13.41 -0.88 -4.55
N GLN A 100 -13.15 -2.06 -3.99
CA GLN A 100 -13.84 -3.31 -4.36
C GLN A 100 -15.36 -3.27 -4.11
N LEU A 101 -15.85 -2.31 -3.30
CA LEU A 101 -17.30 -2.08 -3.15
C LEU A 101 -17.96 -1.53 -4.43
N ALA A 102 -17.22 -0.83 -5.29
CA ALA A 102 -17.76 -0.31 -6.53
C ALA A 102 -18.09 -1.44 -7.54
N SER A 103 -17.39 -2.58 -7.46
CA SER A 103 -17.58 -3.72 -8.36
C SER A 103 -18.79 -4.61 -8.03
N LYS A 104 -19.46 -4.43 -6.87
CA LYS A 104 -20.63 -5.25 -6.48
C LYS A 104 -21.98 -4.57 -6.72
N VAL A 105 -21.99 -3.29 -7.12
CA VAL A 105 -23.24 -2.52 -7.34
C VAL A 105 -23.68 -2.53 -8.80
N ASP A 106 -22.85 -2.95 -9.75
CA ASP A 106 -23.15 -2.86 -11.18
C ASP A 106 -23.38 -4.24 -11.84
N LEU A 107 -24.35 -5.04 -11.40
CA LEU A 107 -24.94 -6.11 -12.25
C LEU A 107 -26.31 -6.65 -11.79
N SER A 108 -26.86 -6.27 -10.63
CA SER A 108 -28.15 -6.81 -10.17
C SER A 108 -29.38 -5.92 -10.42
N HIS A 109 -29.22 -4.71 -10.97
CA HIS A 109 -30.35 -3.74 -11.08
C HIS A 109 -30.78 -3.36 -12.50
N LEU A 110 -30.45 -4.12 -13.56
CA LEU A 110 -30.87 -3.75 -14.93
C LEU A 110 -31.40 -4.89 -15.82
N HIS A 111 -31.90 -5.99 -15.24
CA HIS A 111 -32.75 -6.92 -16.00
C HIS A 111 -34.00 -7.35 -15.24
N TRP A 112 -34.91 -6.39 -15.01
CA TRP A 112 -36.34 -6.70 -14.99
C TRP A 112 -37.05 -5.70 -15.91
N LYS A 113 -37.33 -6.13 -17.15
CA LYS A 113 -38.45 -5.61 -17.93
C LYS A 113 -39.45 -6.74 -18.15
N GLY A 114 -40.14 -7.10 -17.08
CA GLY A 114 -41.49 -7.61 -17.24
C GLY A 114 -42.42 -6.42 -17.44
N HIS A 115 -42.86 -6.19 -18.69
CA HIS A 115 -44.22 -5.84 -19.09
C HIS A 115 -44.23 -5.52 -20.60
N ASP A 116 -44.82 -6.40 -21.41
CA ASP A 116 -45.77 -5.99 -22.45
C ASP A 116 -46.59 -7.22 -22.88
N LEU A 117 -47.86 -7.20 -22.48
CA LEU A 117 -49.06 -7.86 -23.04
C LEU A 117 -48.97 -9.31 -23.52
#